data_AF-A0A1N7C3G6-F1
#
_entry.id   AF-A0A1N7C3G6-F1
#
_cell.length_a   1.000
_cell.length_b   1.000
_cell.length_c   1.000
_cell.angle_alpha   90.00
_cell.angle_beta   90.00
_cell.angle_gamma   90.00
#
_symmetry.space_group_name_H-M   'P 1'
#
loop_
_entity.id
_entity.type
_entity.pdbx_description
1 polymer ?
#
loop_
_entity_poly.entity_id
_entity_poly.type
_entity_poly.pdbx_seq_one_letter_code
_entity_poly.pdbx_strand_id
1 'polypeptide(L)'
;MDVVGHADEHFVAVELEWRRADPVNNTAKLLYYVDEGELDDYDRISVFQVFTGYYDLASGGISSKREIAEFVGDVAADSFSQVSFSPVTFGLEPPKRGGEWPEEWEAVAEETVEKIVRRV
;
A
#
# COMPACT_ATOMS: atom_id res chain seq x y z
N MET A 1 -4.85 6.17 4.38
CA MET A 1 -5.68 5.09 3.83
C MET A 1 -6.62 5.69 2.81
N ASP A 2 -6.35 5.43 1.54
CA ASP A 2 -7.17 5.90 0.43
C ASP A 2 -8.44 5.05 0.25
N VAL A 3 -8.33 3.74 0.48
CA VAL A 3 -9.46 2.81 0.44
C VAL A 3 -9.41 1.91 1.68
N VAL A 4 -10.55 1.76 2.33
CA VAL A 4 -10.73 0.86 3.47
C VAL A 4 -11.99 0.04 3.22
N GLY A 5 -11.91 -1.25 3.50
CA GLY A 5 -13.04 -2.18 3.52
C GLY A 5 -12.97 -3.05 4.77
N HIS A 6 -14.11 -3.48 5.26
CA HIS A 6 -14.19 -4.41 6.37
C HIS A 6 -15.35 -5.38 6.18
N ALA A 7 -15.14 -6.63 6.57
CA ALA A 7 -16.17 -7.68 6.59
C ALA A 7 -15.89 -8.60 7.77
N ASP A 8 -16.91 -8.86 8.59
CA ASP A 8 -16.79 -9.59 9.85
C ASP A 8 -15.62 -9.03 10.70
N GLU A 9 -14.66 -9.86 11.08
CA GLU A 9 -13.47 -9.53 11.89
C GLU A 9 -12.22 -9.24 11.03
N HIS A 10 -12.38 -8.98 9.72
CA HIS A 10 -11.27 -8.67 8.81
C HIS A 10 -11.33 -7.22 8.31
N PHE A 11 -10.29 -6.46 8.64
CA PHE A 11 -10.04 -5.12 8.13
C PHE A 11 -9.04 -5.15 6.96
N VAL A 12 -9.35 -4.47 5.86
CA VAL A 12 -8.47 -4.31 4.71
C VAL A 12 -8.25 -2.83 4.43
N ALA A 13 -7.00 -2.42 4.44
CA ALA A 13 -6.57 -1.07 4.07
C ALA A 13 -5.71 -1.10 2.81
N VAL A 14 -5.99 -0.19 1.89
CA VAL A 14 -5.20 0.05 0.68
C VAL A 14 -4.78 1.51 0.65
N GLU A 15 -3.47 1.75 0.57
CA GLU A 15 -2.88 3.07 0.41
C GLU A 15 -2.21 3.18 -0.96
N LEU A 16 -2.56 4.21 -1.73
CA LEU A 16 -2.00 4.46 -3.06
C LEU A 16 -0.90 5.50 -2.99
N GLU A 17 0.34 5.02 -3.10
CA GLU A 17 1.54 5.83 -3.17
C GLU A 17 1.73 6.34 -4.60
N TRP A 18 1.04 7.45 -4.92
CA TRP A 18 1.01 8.02 -6.26
C TRP A 18 2.31 8.74 -6.65
N ARG A 19 2.47 9.99 -6.19
CA ARG A 19 3.64 10.84 -6.42
C ARG A 19 3.89 11.66 -5.17
N ARG A 20 5.16 11.76 -4.75
CA ARG A 20 5.60 12.61 -3.63
C ARG A 20 4.89 12.36 -2.29
N ALA A 21 4.20 11.23 -2.16
CA ALA A 21 3.69 10.81 -0.87
C ALA A 21 4.88 10.43 0.05
N ASP A 22 4.61 10.41 1.35
CA ASP A 22 5.54 9.96 2.36
C ASP A 22 5.14 8.54 2.78
N PRO A 23 5.56 7.52 2.01
CA PRO A 23 5.05 6.16 2.18
C PRO A 23 5.39 5.59 3.56
N VAL A 24 6.50 6.02 4.15
CA VAL A 24 6.90 5.61 5.49
C VAL A 24 5.90 6.10 6.52
N ASN A 25 5.55 7.39 6.47
CA ASN A 25 4.62 8.00 7.40
C ASN A 25 3.19 7.45 7.23
N ASN A 26 2.79 7.15 6.00
CA ASN A 26 1.47 6.55 5.73
C ASN A 26 1.31 5.18 6.40
N THR A 27 2.35 4.32 6.29
CA THR A 27 2.36 3.02 6.97
C THR A 27 2.44 3.20 8.49
N ALA A 28 3.32 4.07 8.99
CA ALA A 28 3.48 4.31 10.43
C ALA A 28 2.19 4.79 11.12
N LYS A 29 1.39 5.63 10.44
CA LYS A 29 0.08 6.06 10.97
C LYS A 29 -0.89 4.92 11.19
N LEU A 30 -0.86 3.89 10.35
CA LEU A 30 -1.72 2.72 10.57
C LEU A 30 -1.31 1.98 11.83
N LEU A 31 -0.01 1.81 12.02
CA LEU A 31 0.55 1.12 13.19
C LEU A 31 0.22 1.86 14.47
N TYR A 32 0.21 3.19 14.42
CA TYR A 32 -0.26 4.00 15.52
C TYR A 32 -1.70 3.62 15.93
N TYR A 33 -2.62 3.46 14.97
CA TYR A 33 -3.99 3.04 15.27
C TYR A 33 -4.10 1.59 15.76
N VAL A 34 -3.26 0.69 15.26
CA VAL A 34 -3.17 -0.69 15.78
C VAL A 34 -2.65 -0.70 17.22
N ASP A 35 -1.60 0.07 17.51
CA ASP A 35 -0.97 0.15 18.84
C ASP A 35 -1.89 0.79 19.89
N GLU A 36 -2.67 1.81 19.52
CA GLU A 36 -3.66 2.45 20.38
C GLU A 36 -4.92 1.58 20.61
N GLY A 37 -4.99 0.39 20.00
CA GLY A 37 -6.11 -0.54 20.12
C GLY A 37 -7.38 -0.09 19.38
N GLU A 38 -7.28 0.91 18.49
CA GLU A 38 -8.43 1.38 17.71
C GLU A 38 -8.93 0.34 16.69
N LEU A 39 -8.13 -0.71 16.44
CA LEU A 39 -8.45 -1.81 15.52
C LEU A 39 -8.55 -3.18 16.22
N ASP A 40 -8.71 -3.20 17.55
CA ASP A 40 -8.78 -4.45 18.34
C ASP A 40 -10.02 -5.30 18.05
N ASP A 41 -11.06 -4.71 17.44
CA ASP A 41 -12.27 -5.44 17.01
C ASP A 41 -12.01 -6.36 15.80
N TYR A 42 -10.81 -6.33 15.20
CA TYR A 42 -10.46 -7.12 14.02
C TYR A 42 -9.36 -8.16 14.33
N ASP A 43 -9.70 -9.44 14.14
CA ASP A 43 -8.77 -10.56 14.25
C ASP A 43 -7.71 -10.57 13.13
N ARG A 44 -8.01 -9.92 12.00
CA ARG A 44 -7.11 -9.83 10.86
C ARG A 44 -7.12 -8.44 10.26
N ILE A 45 -5.92 -7.93 9.97
CA ILE A 45 -5.67 -6.63 9.35
C ILE A 45 -4.76 -6.88 8.13
N SER A 46 -5.24 -6.55 6.92
CA SER A 46 -4.45 -6.66 5.70
C SER A 46 -4.18 -5.28 5.10
N VAL A 47 -2.91 -4.97 4.94
CA VAL A 47 -2.42 -3.64 4.54
C VAL A 47 -1.72 -3.78 3.20
N PHE A 48 -2.27 -3.14 2.18
CA PHE A 48 -1.68 -3.08 0.87
C PHE A 48 -1.17 -1.67 0.60
N GLN A 49 0.14 -1.53 0.46
CA GLN A 49 0.74 -0.27 0.06
C GLN A 49 1.10 -0.34 -1.42
N VAL A 50 0.38 0.43 -2.24
CA VAL A 50 0.37 0.33 -3.70
C VAL A 50 1.25 1.42 -4.29
N PHE A 51 2.40 1.05 -4.83
CA PHE A 51 3.40 1.98 -5.35
C PHE A 51 3.32 2.09 -6.87
N THR A 52 3.19 3.31 -7.38
CA THR A 52 3.34 3.55 -8.81
C THR A 52 4.80 3.42 -9.28
N GLY A 53 5.01 3.42 -10.60
CA GLY A 53 6.34 3.45 -11.23
C GLY A 53 7.20 4.67 -10.86
N TYR A 54 6.62 5.72 -10.25
CA TYR A 54 7.36 6.88 -9.74
C TYR A 54 8.46 6.50 -8.73
N TYR A 55 8.27 5.38 -8.02
CA TYR A 55 9.20 4.87 -7.02
C TYR A 55 10.25 3.93 -7.60
N ASP A 56 10.21 3.62 -8.90
CA ASP A 56 11.20 2.76 -9.54
C ASP A 56 12.42 3.58 -10.02
N LEU A 57 13.60 2.99 -9.91
CA LEU A 57 14.84 3.63 -10.35
C LEU A 57 15.12 3.29 -11.81
N ALA A 58 15.59 4.29 -12.58
CA ALA A 58 16.02 4.08 -13.97
C ALA A 58 17.17 3.05 -14.11
N SER A 59 17.95 2.85 -13.04
CA SER A 59 19.01 1.83 -12.96
C SER A 59 18.49 0.42 -12.68
N GLY A 60 17.18 0.25 -12.50
CA GLY A 60 16.57 -0.94 -11.91
C GLY A 60 16.53 -0.84 -10.38
N GLY A 61 15.57 -1.55 -9.79
CA GLY A 61 15.26 -1.48 -8.35
C GLY A 61 14.28 -0.38 -7.99
N ILE A 62 14.11 -0.16 -6.69
CA ILE A 62 13.17 0.80 -6.11
C ILE A 62 13.91 1.91 -5.37
N SER A 63 13.27 3.06 -5.23
CA SER A 63 13.79 4.19 -4.47
C SER A 63 13.91 3.83 -2.99
N SER A 64 14.88 4.43 -2.30
CA SER A 64 15.05 4.23 -0.86
C SER A 64 13.81 4.62 -0.06
N LYS A 65 12.96 5.52 -0.57
CA LYS A 65 11.67 5.85 0.07
C LYS A 65 10.73 4.65 0.11
N ARG A 66 10.62 3.91 -0.99
CA ARG A 66 9.82 2.69 -1.06
C ARG A 66 10.46 1.60 -0.23
N GLU A 67 11.77 1.41 -0.34
CA GLU A 67 12.53 0.41 0.43
C GLU A 67 12.34 0.59 1.95
N ILE A 68 12.43 1.82 2.46
CA ILE A 68 12.22 2.10 3.90
C ILE A 68 10.74 1.89 4.29
N ALA A 69 9.79 2.24 3.41
CA ALA A 69 8.38 2.01 3.70
C ALA A 69 8.03 0.52 3.75
N GLU A 70 8.58 -0.28 2.83
CA GLU A 70 8.48 -1.73 2.84
C GLU A 70 9.06 -2.31 4.14
N PHE A 71 10.27 -1.87 4.53
CA PHE A 71 10.88 -2.27 5.79
C PHE A 71 10.01 -1.94 7.02
N VAL A 72 9.43 -0.74 7.09
CA VAL A 72 8.56 -0.36 8.22
C VAL A 72 7.27 -1.20 8.23
N GLY A 73 6.72 -1.51 7.06
CA GLY A 73 5.58 -2.41 6.92
C GLY A 73 5.88 -3.85 7.33
N ASP A 74 7.09 -4.34 7.07
CA ASP A 74 7.51 -5.67 7.53
C ASP A 74 7.68 -5.69 9.06
N VAL A 75 8.35 -4.68 9.64
CA VAL A 75 8.50 -4.54 11.10
C VAL A 75 7.15 -4.50 11.81
N ALA A 76 6.16 -3.85 11.19
CA ALA A 76 4.79 -3.83 11.69
C ALA A 76 4.14 -5.21 11.74
N ALA A 77 4.18 -5.93 10.62
CA ALA A 77 3.60 -7.26 10.52
C ALA A 77 4.28 -8.24 11.48
N ASP A 78 5.58 -8.05 11.74
CA ASP A 78 6.32 -8.82 12.75
C ASP A 78 5.95 -8.45 14.21
N SER A 79 5.52 -7.20 14.44
CA SER A 79 5.19 -6.69 15.78
C SER A 79 3.76 -7.03 16.21
N PHE A 80 2.81 -7.09 15.25
CA PHE A 80 1.39 -7.30 15.52
C PHE A 80 0.89 -8.55 14.79
N SER A 81 0.55 -9.61 15.54
CA SER A 81 0.17 -10.90 14.96
C SER A 81 -1.06 -10.85 14.05
N GLN A 82 -1.98 -9.90 14.26
CA GLN A 82 -3.14 -9.71 13.39
C GLN A 82 -2.82 -8.97 12.08
N VAL A 83 -1.63 -8.35 11.95
CA VAL A 83 -1.27 -7.51 10.80
C VAL A 83 -0.53 -8.31 9.74
N SER A 84 -0.99 -8.17 8.50
CA SER A 84 -0.30 -8.60 7.28
C SER A 84 -0.02 -7.38 6.42
N PHE A 85 1.24 -7.19 6.03
CA PHE A 85 1.67 -6.11 5.15
C PHE A 85 2.03 -6.66 3.77
N SER A 86 1.68 -5.94 2.71
CA SER A 86 1.97 -6.33 1.34
C SER A 86 2.23 -5.09 0.48
N PRO A 87 3.49 -4.84 0.09
CA PRO A 87 3.75 -3.85 -0.93
C PRO A 87 3.32 -4.39 -2.30
N VAL A 88 2.66 -3.55 -3.09
CA VAL A 88 2.13 -3.92 -4.40
C VAL A 88 2.64 -2.92 -5.42
N THR A 89 3.27 -3.40 -6.49
CA THR A 89 3.62 -2.54 -7.62
C THR A 89 2.38 -2.30 -8.48
N PHE A 90 2.02 -1.03 -8.63
CA PHE A 90 1.09 -0.55 -9.64
C PHE A 90 1.90 -0.11 -10.87
N GLY A 91 1.83 -0.91 -11.93
CA GLY A 91 2.65 -0.80 -13.14
C GLY A 91 2.37 0.43 -14.03
N LEU A 92 1.92 1.53 -13.43
CA LEU A 92 1.63 2.79 -14.08
C LEU A 92 2.70 3.81 -13.70
N GLU A 93 3.31 4.47 -14.69
CA GLU A 93 4.03 5.71 -14.41
C GLU A 93 3.00 6.84 -14.27
N PRO A 94 2.87 7.47 -13.09
CA PRO A 94 1.81 8.41 -12.85
C PRO A 94 2.04 9.70 -13.65
N PRO A 95 1.02 10.23 -14.35
CA PRO A 95 1.18 11.46 -15.11
C PRO A 95 1.56 12.63 -14.18
N LYS A 96 2.26 13.61 -14.76
CA LYS A 96 2.44 14.91 -14.08
C LYS A 96 1.09 15.59 -13.90
N ARG A 97 1.00 16.53 -12.95
CA ARG A 97 -0.22 17.30 -12.71
C ARG A 97 -0.71 17.96 -14.02
N GLY A 98 -1.95 17.66 -14.41
CA GLY A 98 -2.56 18.16 -15.66
C GLY A 98 -2.10 17.44 -16.92
N GLY A 99 -1.32 16.37 -16.80
CA GLY A 99 -0.99 15.47 -17.90
C GLY A 99 -2.14 14.54 -18.23
N GLU A 100 -2.07 13.96 -19.42
CA GLU A 100 -3.02 12.96 -19.88
C GLU A 100 -2.78 11.61 -19.18
N TRP A 101 -3.87 10.86 -19.00
CA TRP A 101 -3.81 9.51 -18.48
C TRP A 101 -3.29 8.57 -19.57
N PRO A 102 -2.39 7.62 -19.25
CA PRO A 102 -2.00 6.55 -20.18
C PRO A 102 -3.23 5.75 -20.61
N GLU A 103 -3.35 5.36 -21.88
CA GLU A 103 -4.56 4.68 -22.39
C GLU A 103 -4.86 3.37 -21.63
N GLU A 104 -3.81 2.69 -21.18
CA GLU A 104 -3.85 1.41 -20.48
C GLU A 104 -4.15 1.51 -18.97
N TRP A 105 -4.38 2.71 -18.42
CA TRP A 105 -4.45 2.90 -16.97
C TRP A 105 -5.50 2.00 -16.28
N GLU A 106 -6.66 1.77 -16.92
CA GLU A 106 -7.73 0.91 -16.39
C GLU A 106 -7.28 -0.54 -16.29
N ALA A 107 -6.67 -1.07 -17.35
CA ALA A 107 -6.19 -2.45 -17.38
C ALA A 107 -5.10 -2.70 -16.33
N VAL A 108 -4.20 -1.74 -16.12
CA VAL A 108 -3.16 -1.83 -15.07
C VAL A 108 -3.80 -1.80 -13.67
N ALA A 109 -4.88 -1.02 -13.50
CA ALA A 109 -5.60 -0.93 -12.23
C ALA A 109 -6.32 -2.24 -11.92
N GLU A 110 -7.01 -2.82 -12.91
CA GLU A 110 -7.65 -4.14 -12.79
C GLU A 110 -6.64 -5.23 -12.40
N GLU A 111 -5.49 -5.29 -13.09
CA GLU A 111 -4.44 -6.26 -12.75
C GLU A 111 -3.95 -6.10 -11.31
N THR A 112 -3.87 -4.86 -10.83
CA THR A 112 -3.43 -4.54 -9.47
C THR A 112 -4.48 -4.94 -8.44
N VAL A 113 -5.76 -4.71 -8.75
CA VAL A 113 -6.86 -5.20 -7.92
C VAL A 113 -6.84 -6.72 -7.85
N GLU A 114 -6.65 -7.43 -8.97
CA GLU A 114 -6.54 -8.89 -8.95
C GLU A 114 -5.39 -9.37 -8.05
N LYS A 115 -4.24 -8.66 -8.06
CA LYS A 115 -3.11 -8.97 -7.17
C LYS A 115 -3.50 -8.81 -5.71
N ILE A 116 -4.21 -7.74 -5.35
CA ILE A 116 -4.67 -7.50 -3.99
C ILE A 116 -5.68 -8.57 -3.57
N VAL A 117 -6.69 -8.85 -4.40
CA VAL A 117 -7.73 -9.84 -4.12
C VAL A 117 -7.17 -11.23 -3.87
N ARG A 118 -6.09 -11.64 -4.57
CA ARG A 118 -5.44 -12.95 -4.34
C ARG A 118 -4.69 -13.05 -3.00
N ARG A 119 -4.49 -11.94 -2.29
CA ARG A 119 -3.70 -11.83 -1.05
C ARG A 119 -4.55 -11.52 0.19
N VAL A 120 -5.80 -11.09 -0.02
CA VAL A 120 -6.83 -10.95 1.02
C VAL A 120 -7.35 -12.34 1.37
#